data_AF-E2BPY9-F1
#
_entry.id   AF-E2BPY9-F1
#
_cell.length_a   1.000
_cell.length_b   1.000
_cell.length_c   1.000
_cell.angle_alpha   90.00
_cell.angle_beta   90.00
_cell.angle_gamma   90.00
#
_symmetry.space_group_name_H-M   'P 1'
#
loop_
_entity.id
_entity.type
_entity.pdbx_description
1 polymer ?
#
loop_
_entity_poly.entity_id
_entity_poly.type
_entity_poly.pdbx_seq_one_letter_code
_entity_poly.pdbx_strand_id
1 'polypeptide(L)' 'VDSVQSCRFPPFWRSNLELWFLQVEAIFQALKVRSDETKYSLAVSLLDLDSLQELSDVIRSP' A
#
# COMPACT_ATOMS: atom_id res chain seq x y z
N VAL A 1 8.91 -3.76 -27.13
CA VAL A 1 7.87 -4.24 -26.19
C VAL A 1 7.76 -3.19 -25.12
N ASP A 2 6.67 -2.44 -25.16
CA ASP A 2 6.48 -1.27 -24.31
C ASP A 2 6.56 -1.65 -22.84
N SER A 3 7.47 -0.96 -22.16
CA SER A 3 7.75 -1.00 -20.73
C SER A 3 6.44 -1.17 -19.97
N VAL A 4 6.26 -2.32 -19.30
CA VAL A 4 5.19 -2.50 -18.33
C VAL A 4 5.38 -1.37 -17.32
N GLN A 5 4.57 -0.34 -17.43
CA GLN A 5 4.67 0.87 -16.66
C GLN A 5 4.27 0.49 -15.24
N SER A 6 5.27 0.09 -14.45
CA SER A 6 5.13 -0.31 -13.06
C SER A 6 4.26 0.74 -12.35
N CYS A 7 3.07 0.33 -11.92
CA CYS A 7 2.15 1.24 -11.26
C CYS A 7 2.84 1.80 -10.00
N ARG A 8 2.88 3.13 -9.96
CA ARG A 8 3.80 4.02 -9.23
C ARG A 8 3.53 4.15 -7.72
N PHE A 9 3.41 3.05 -6.99
CA PHE A 9 3.28 3.15 -5.54
C PHE A 9 4.63 3.46 -4.88
N PRO A 10 4.66 4.31 -3.84
CA PRO A 10 5.88 4.59 -3.11
C PRO A 10 6.37 3.35 -2.35
N PRO A 11 7.69 3.18 -2.17
CA PRO A 11 8.20 2.16 -1.26
C PRO A 11 7.72 2.47 0.17
N PHE A 12 7.60 1.44 1.00
CA PHE A 12 7.15 1.59 2.37
C PHE A 12 8.17 2.36 3.23
N TRP A 13 7.70 3.37 3.96
CA TRP A 13 8.56 4.25 4.77
C TRP A 13 8.29 4.07 6.25
N ARG A 14 8.95 3.08 6.88
CA ARG A 14 8.86 2.83 8.33
C ARG A 14 9.17 4.06 9.18
N SER A 15 10.05 4.95 8.73
CA SER A 15 10.42 6.18 9.45
C SER A 15 9.34 7.27 9.40
N ASN A 16 8.41 7.22 8.44
CA ASN A 16 7.36 8.24 8.29
C ASN A 16 6.11 7.63 7.63
N LEU A 17 5.38 6.86 8.41
CA LEU A 17 4.17 6.17 7.96
C LEU A 17 3.05 7.13 7.57
N GLU A 18 2.89 8.23 8.32
CA GLU A 18 1.83 9.21 8.07
C GLU A 18 1.94 9.79 6.65
N LEU A 19 3.14 10.24 6.27
CA LEU A 19 3.36 10.81 4.94
C LEU A 19 3.22 9.76 3.84
N TRP A 20 3.65 8.53 4.11
CA TRP A 20 3.47 7.40 3.19
C TRP A 20 1.98 7.12 2.94
N PHE A 21 1.15 7.04 3.98
CA PHE A 21 -0.30 6.83 3.84
C PHE A 21 -0.97 7.97 3.07
N LEU A 22 -0.61 9.23 3.34
CA LEU A 22 -1.12 10.38 2.60
C LEU A 22 -0.84 10.27 1.09
N GLN A 23 0.38 9.85 0.74
CA GLN A 23 0.76 9.67 -0.66
C GLN A 23 0.02 8.48 -1.31
N VAL A 24 -0.10 7.35 -0.61
CA VAL A 24 -0.84 6.18 -1.10
C VAL A 24 -2.32 6.50 -1.32
N GLU A 25 -2.95 7.23 -0.40
CA GLU A 25 -4.35 7.65 -0.57
C GLU A 25 -4.56 8.60 -1.76
N ALA A 26 -3.63 9.54 -1.99
CA ALA A 26 -3.68 10.38 -3.19
C ALA A 26 -3.60 9.54 -4.48
N ILE A 27 -2.80 8.47 -4.49
CA ILE A 27 -2.71 7.54 -5.62
C ILE A 27 -4.03 6.76 -5.78
N PHE A 28 -4.63 6.27 -4.70
CA PHE A 28 -5.94 5.61 -4.75
C PHE A 28 -7.01 6.52 -5.35
N GLN A 29 -7.05 7.78 -4.93
CA GLN A 29 -7.97 8.77 -5.49
C GLN A 29 -7.72 8.99 -6.99
N ALA A 30 -6.46 9.17 -7.41
CA ALA A 30 -6.10 9.37 -8.81
C ALA A 30 -6.47 8.17 -9.70
N LEU A 31 -6.29 6.95 -9.18
CA LEU A 31 -6.63 5.70 -9.86
C LEU A 31 -8.10 5.28 -9.70
N LYS A 32 -8.90 6.09 -9.00
CA LYS A 32 -10.31 5.81 -8.68
C LYS A 32 -10.53 4.47 -7.96
N VAL A 33 -9.55 4.06 -7.14
CA VAL A 33 -9.69 2.91 -6.23
C VAL A 33 -10.57 3.35 -5.07
N ARG A 34 -11.81 2.84 -5.06
CA ARG A 34 -12.85 3.24 -4.09
C ARG A 34 -13.27 2.14 -3.12
N SER A 35 -12.98 0.88 -3.43
CA SER A 35 -13.29 -0.24 -2.55
C SER A 35 -12.27 -0.32 -1.43
N ASP A 36 -12.73 -0.30 -0.18
CA ASP A 36 -11.86 -0.46 1.00
C ASP A 36 -11.13 -1.80 0.97
N GLU A 37 -11.76 -2.87 0.48
CA GLU A 37 -11.11 -4.17 0.29
C GLU A 37 -9.94 -4.10 -0.71
N THR A 38 -10.12 -3.37 -1.81
CA THR A 38 -9.06 -3.17 -2.80
C THR A 38 -7.95 -2.28 -2.25
N LYS A 39 -8.28 -1.21 -1.52
CA LYS A 39 -7.30 -0.34 -0.86
C LYS A 39 -6.48 -1.12 0.15
N TYR A 40 -7.14 -1.92 0.99
CA TYR A 40 -6.50 -2.78 1.98
C TYR A 40 -5.55 -3.77 1.30
N SER A 41 -6.03 -4.51 0.31
CA SER A 41 -5.21 -5.51 -0.41
C SER A 41 -3.98 -4.87 -1.04
N LEU A 42 -4.12 -3.67 -1.63
CA LEU A 42 -2.99 -2.92 -2.18
C LEU A 42 -2.05 -2.41 -1.10
N ALA A 43 -2.56 -1.83 -0.01
CA ALA A 43 -1.73 -1.33 1.09
C ALA A 43 -0.89 -2.45 1.71
N VAL A 44 -1.48 -3.62 1.98
CA VAL A 44 -0.77 -4.80 2.48
C VAL A 44 0.31 -5.27 1.49
N SER A 45 0.04 -5.22 0.18
CA SER A 45 1.02 -5.61 -0.84
C SER A 45 2.26 -4.72 -0.92
N LEU A 46 2.18 -3.50 -0.35
CA LEU A 46 3.27 -2.54 -0.35
C LEU A 46 4.15 -2.63 0.91
N LEU A 47 3.70 -3.34 1.94
CA LEU A 47 4.47 -3.52 3.17
C LEU A 47 5.69 -4.40 2.92
N ASP A 48 6.76 -4.15 3.67
CA ASP A 48 7.93 -5.02 3.67
C ASP A 48 7.74 -6.24 4.59
N LEU A 49 8.64 -7.22 4.48
CA LEU A 49 8.54 -8.48 5.22
C LEU A 49 8.51 -8.26 6.73
N ASP A 50 9.31 -7.35 7.25
CA ASP A 50 9.39 -7.07 8.68
C ASP A 50 8.06 -6.52 9.19
N SER A 51 7.45 -5.57 8.48
CA SER A 51 6.15 -5.01 8.86
C SER A 51 4.99 -5.98 8.66
N LEU A 52 5.06 -6.87 7.66
CA LEU A 52 4.09 -7.96 7.52
C LEU A 52 4.16 -8.95 8.69
N GLN A 53 5.36 -9.23 9.20
CA GLN A 53 5.54 -10.08 10.36
C GLN A 53 5.03 -9.41 11.64
N GLU A 54 5.37 -8.13 11.83
CA GLU A 54 4.94 -7.33 12.98
C GLU A 54 3.42 -7.18 13.04
N LEU A 55 2.77 -6.95 11.90
CA LEU A 55 1.32 -6.75 11.80
C LEU A 55 0.54 -8.04 11.46
N SER A 56 1.19 -9.20 11.59
CA SER A 56 0.62 -10.47 11.09
C SER A 56 -0.68 -10.88 11.78
N ASP A 57 -0.87 -10.49 13.04
CA ASP A 57 -2.09 -10.69 13.81
C ASP A 57 -3.25 -9.84 13.27
N VAL A 58 -3.00 -8.56 13.02
CA VAL A 58 -3.96 -7.61 12.44
C VAL A 58 -4.34 -8.03 11.02
N ILE A 59 -3.36 -8.39 10.18
CA ILE A 59 -3.59 -8.75 8.77
C ILE A 59 -4.38 -10.07 8.62
N ARG A 60 -4.20 -11.02 9.55
CA ARG A 60 -4.91 -12.32 9.54
C ARG A 60 -6.36 -12.21 9.99
N SER A 61 -6.72 -11.14 10.70
CA SER A 61 -8.08 -10.85 11.14
C SER A 61 -8.42 -9.38 10.82
N PRO A 62 -8.51 -9.04 9.52
CA PRO A 62 -8.64 -7.66 9.04
C PRO A 62 -9.99 -7.01 9.39
#